data_AF-A6GJC9-F1
#
_entry.id   AF-A6GJC9-F1
#
_cell.length_a   1.000
_cell.length_b   1.000
_cell.length_c   1.000
_cell.angle_alpha   90.00
_cell.angle_beta   90.00
_cell.angle_gamma   90.00
#
_symmetry.space_group_name_H-M   'P 1'
#
loop_
_entity.id
_entity.type
_entity.pdbx_description
1 polymer ?
#
loop_
_entity_poly.entity_id
_entity_poly.type
_entity_poly.pdbx_seq_one_letter_code
_entity_poly.pdbx_strand_id
1 'polypeptide(L)'
;MSRWRWQPGRQGSGYDKLLLAQARRFDAYLLRFPPGSSVPPHRDPVDGLAHLRLNCILRPAARGGEFRCPETILDRPRIKLFRPDRFEHSVTTIEAGTRLVLSIGVAYSP
;
A
#
# COMPACT_ATOMS: atom_id res chain seq x y z
N MET A 1 12.79 13.62 1.42
CA MET A 1 12.65 12.36 0.66
C MET A 1 13.07 12.61 -0.79
N SER A 2 13.94 11.78 -1.36
CA SER A 2 14.25 11.86 -2.79
C SER A 2 13.04 11.40 -3.60
N ARG A 3 12.54 12.27 -4.48
CA ARG A 3 11.64 11.83 -5.56
C ARG A 3 12.44 10.93 -6.51
N TRP A 4 11.78 9.99 -7.18
CA TRP A 4 12.38 9.15 -8.23
C TRP A 4 13.51 8.19 -7.84
N ARG A 5 13.63 7.85 -6.54
CA ARG A 5 14.53 6.78 -6.07
C ARG A 5 13.76 5.75 -5.25
N TRP A 6 14.03 4.47 -5.52
CA TRP A 6 13.53 3.36 -4.71
C TRP A 6 14.15 3.43 -3.31
N GLN A 7 13.32 3.19 -2.31
CA GLN A 7 13.70 3.15 -0.90
C GLN A 7 13.05 1.92 -0.26
N PRO A 8 13.65 1.36 0.79
CA PRO A 8 12.99 0.34 1.58
C PRO A 8 11.59 0.77 2.05
N GLY A 9 10.66 -0.17 2.02
CA GLY A 9 9.30 -0.04 2.51
C GLY A 9 9.25 0.33 3.98
N ARG A 10 8.13 0.93 4.41
CA ARG A 10 7.98 1.45 5.78
C ARG A 10 8.10 0.35 6.85
N GLN A 11 7.62 -0.85 6.53
CA GLN A 11 7.47 -1.93 7.52
C GLN A 11 8.68 -2.86 7.62
N GLY A 12 9.77 -2.56 6.90
CA GLY A 12 11.00 -3.38 6.96
C GLY A 12 10.85 -4.81 6.43
N SER A 13 9.79 -5.10 5.67
CA SER A 13 9.39 -6.46 5.25
C SER A 13 9.80 -6.79 3.80
N GLY A 14 10.92 -6.22 3.33
CA GLY A 14 11.55 -6.58 2.05
C GLY A 14 10.91 -6.02 0.78
N TYR A 15 9.92 -5.13 0.88
CA TYR A 15 9.37 -4.40 -0.27
C TYR A 15 10.02 -3.03 -0.43
N ASP A 16 9.94 -2.45 -1.62
CA ASP A 16 10.42 -1.11 -1.92
C ASP A 16 9.27 -0.14 -2.23
N LYS A 17 9.50 1.15 -1.96
CA LYS A 17 8.63 2.26 -2.33
C LYS A 17 9.39 3.30 -3.15
N LEU A 18 8.71 3.87 -4.13
CA LEU A 18 9.18 4.98 -4.96
C LEU A 18 8.16 6.12 -4.83
N LEU A 19 8.56 7.25 -4.25
CA LEU A 19 7.69 8.42 -4.16
C LEU A 19 7.52 9.07 -5.55
N LEU A 20 6.28 9.16 -6.01
CA LEU A 20 5.91 9.79 -7.28
C LEU A 20 5.47 11.24 -7.07
N ALA A 21 4.61 11.47 -6.08
CA ALA A 21 4.10 12.80 -5.75
C ALA A 21 3.75 12.91 -4.26
N GLN A 22 3.84 14.12 -3.71
CA GLN A 22 3.50 14.41 -2.32
C GLN A 22 3.03 15.85 -2.18
N ALA A 23 1.96 16.05 -1.40
CA ALA A 23 1.50 17.33 -0.89
C ALA A 23 1.10 17.16 0.60
N ARG A 24 0.61 18.23 1.26
CA ARG A 24 0.33 18.25 2.71
C ARG A 24 -0.53 17.09 3.21
N ARG A 25 -1.53 16.66 2.44
CA ARG A 25 -2.47 15.60 2.80
C ARG A 25 -2.61 14.53 1.72
N PHE A 26 -1.64 14.45 0.82
CA PHE A 26 -1.68 13.56 -0.34
C PHE A 26 -0.32 12.95 -0.57
N ASP A 27 -0.29 11.67 -0.90
CA ASP A 27 0.88 11.04 -1.47
C ASP A 27 0.53 10.03 -2.56
N ALA A 28 1.49 9.78 -3.43
CA ALA A 28 1.43 8.71 -4.41
C ALA A 28 2.78 8.00 -4.46
N TYR A 29 2.74 6.67 -4.36
CA TYR A 29 3.89 5.80 -4.43
C TYR A 29 3.71 4.73 -5.49
N LEU A 30 4.80 4.32 -6.12
CA LEU A 30 4.90 3.00 -6.73
C LEU A 30 5.53 2.05 -5.71
N LEU A 31 4.87 0.93 -5.44
CA LEU A 31 5.31 -0.09 -4.49
C LEU A 31 5.69 -1.35 -5.23
N ARG A 32 6.88 -1.89 -4.93
CA ARG A 32 7.41 -3.11 -5.56
C ARG A 32 7.66 -4.17 -4.50
N PHE A 33 7.01 -5.32 -4.67
CA PHE A 33 7.08 -6.46 -3.77
C PHE A 33 7.75 -7.64 -4.50
N PRO A 34 9.06 -7.86 -4.34
CA PRO A 34 9.75 -9.04 -4.86
C PRO A 34 9.38 -10.31 -4.05
N PRO A 35 9.75 -11.52 -4.51
CA PRO A 35 9.57 -12.74 -3.74
C PRO A 35 10.16 -12.62 -2.32
N GLY A 36 9.49 -13.21 -1.34
CA GLY A 36 9.86 -13.15 0.08
C GLY A 36 9.40 -11.90 0.83
N SER A 37 9.01 -10.84 0.11
CA SER A 37 8.46 -9.64 0.73
C SER A 37 7.01 -9.82 1.18
N SER A 38 6.59 -9.05 2.16
CA SER A 38 5.20 -9.03 2.67
C SER A 38 4.84 -7.65 3.21
N VAL A 39 3.62 -7.50 3.72
CA VAL A 39 3.26 -6.40 4.62
C VAL A 39 2.56 -7.00 5.82
N PRO A 40 3.14 -6.97 7.03
CA PRO A 40 2.49 -7.49 8.22
C PRO A 40 1.21 -6.69 8.56
N PRO A 41 0.30 -7.25 9.36
CA PRO A 41 -0.87 -6.52 9.83
C PRO A 41 -0.49 -5.23 10.55
N HIS A 42 -1.06 -4.10 10.11
CA HIS A 42 -0.83 -2.79 10.70
C HIS A 42 -1.98 -1.83 10.36
N ARG A 43 -1.94 -0.64 10.98
CA ARG A 43 -2.80 0.52 10.65
C ARG A 43 -1.92 1.72 10.35
N ASP A 44 -2.46 2.67 9.59
CA ASP A 44 -1.83 3.95 9.27
C ASP A 44 -2.68 5.12 9.82
N PRO A 45 -2.75 5.32 11.15
CA PRO A 45 -3.49 6.43 11.73
C PRO A 45 -2.88 7.79 11.31
N VAL A 46 -3.74 8.79 11.17
CA VAL A 46 -3.35 10.18 10.92
C VAL A 46 -4.06 11.06 11.95
N ASP A 47 -3.29 11.76 12.78
CA ASP A 47 -3.83 12.51 13.91
C ASP A 47 -4.89 13.54 13.48
N GLY A 48 -6.09 13.40 14.05
CA GLY A 48 -7.22 14.29 13.81
C GLY A 48 -7.78 14.27 12.38
N LEU A 49 -7.39 13.32 11.52
CA LEU A 49 -7.83 13.22 10.13
C LEU A 49 -8.28 11.80 9.78
N ALA A 50 -9.24 11.71 8.86
CA ALA A 50 -9.56 10.48 8.16
C ALA A 50 -8.51 10.22 7.05
N HIS A 51 -8.26 8.95 6.74
CA HIS A 51 -7.28 8.56 5.71
C HIS A 51 -7.90 7.56 4.72
N LEU A 52 -7.87 7.88 3.43
CA LEU A 52 -8.23 6.95 2.35
C LEU A 52 -6.97 6.51 1.62
N ARG A 53 -6.90 5.22 1.28
CA ARG A 53 -5.86 4.68 0.39
C ARG A 53 -6.46 3.89 -0.76
N LEU A 54 -6.06 4.28 -1.96
CA LEU A 54 -6.36 3.59 -3.21
C LEU A 54 -5.11 2.83 -3.67
N ASN A 55 -5.21 1.52 -3.79
CA ASN A 55 -4.19 0.65 -4.36
C ASN A 55 -4.66 0.11 -5.71
N CYS A 56 -3.92 0.43 -6.77
CA CYS A 56 -4.08 -0.13 -8.11
C CYS A 56 -2.95 -1.12 -8.39
N ILE A 57 -3.28 -2.41 -8.44
CA ILE A 57 -2.34 -3.50 -8.72
C ILE A 57 -2.07 -3.53 -10.23
N LEU A 58 -0.95 -2.91 -10.61
CA LEU A 58 -0.48 -2.84 -12.00
C LEU A 58 -0.02 -4.23 -12.47
N ARG A 59 0.68 -4.96 -11.60
CA ARG A 59 1.10 -6.34 -11.83
C ARG A 59 0.86 -7.17 -10.57
N PRO A 60 0.04 -8.22 -10.60
CA PRO A 60 -0.11 -9.12 -9.46
C PRO A 60 1.15 -9.98 -9.29
N ALA A 61 1.34 -10.55 -8.10
CA ALA A 61 2.28 -11.65 -7.93
C ALA A 61 1.78 -12.87 -8.72
N ALA A 62 2.68 -13.79 -9.06
CA ALA A 62 2.28 -15.07 -9.63
C ALA A 62 1.65 -15.99 -8.57
N ARG A 63 2.12 -15.89 -7.31
CA ARG A 63 1.56 -16.60 -6.16
C ARG A 63 1.78 -15.81 -4.87
N GLY A 64 0.81 -15.88 -3.94
CA GLY A 64 0.78 -15.05 -2.74
C GLY A 64 0.44 -13.58 -3.03
N GLY A 65 0.78 -12.67 -2.12
CA GLY A 65 0.53 -11.23 -2.29
C GLY A 65 -0.93 -10.79 -2.18
N GLU A 66 -1.73 -11.56 -1.46
CA GLU A 66 -3.13 -11.27 -1.15
C GLU A 66 -3.21 -10.05 -0.24
N PHE A 67 -4.01 -9.05 -0.62
CA PHE A 67 -4.35 -7.96 0.27
C PHE A 67 -5.45 -8.43 1.22
N ARG A 68 -5.24 -8.27 2.53
CA ARG A 68 -6.21 -8.63 3.57
C ARG A 68 -6.59 -7.38 4.35
N CYS A 69 -7.88 -7.11 4.44
CA CYS A 69 -8.45 -6.01 5.20
C CYS A 69 -9.90 -6.41 5.54
N PRO A 70 -10.33 -6.32 6.81
CA PRO A 70 -11.66 -6.79 7.22
C PRO A 70 -12.79 -5.97 6.59
N GLU A 71 -12.54 -4.70 6.29
CA GLU A 71 -13.51 -3.82 5.63
C GLU A 71 -12.81 -2.98 4.56
N THR A 72 -13.41 -2.92 3.38
CA THR A 72 -12.97 -2.07 2.27
C THR A 72 -14.16 -1.29 1.71
N ILE A 73 -13.89 -0.14 1.13
CA ILE A 73 -14.90 0.64 0.39
C ILE A 73 -15.08 0.04 -1.01
N LEU A 74 -14.00 -0.42 -1.62
CA LEU A 74 -14.01 -1.15 -2.89
C LEU A 74 -12.96 -2.24 -2.87
N ASP A 75 -13.37 -3.47 -3.13
CA ASP A 75 -12.47 -4.61 -3.34
C ASP A 75 -12.74 -5.28 -4.69
N ARG A 76 -11.82 -5.06 -5.63
CA ARG A 76 -11.78 -5.71 -6.95
C ARG A 76 -10.41 -6.38 -7.13
N PRO A 77 -10.25 -7.35 -8.05
CA PRO A 77 -8.98 -8.07 -8.21
C PRO A 77 -7.73 -7.19 -8.31
N ARG A 78 -7.85 -6.01 -8.94
CA ARG A 78 -6.74 -5.05 -9.09
C ARG A 78 -6.91 -3.72 -8.36
N ILE A 79 -8.05 -3.46 -7.75
CA ILE A 79 -8.35 -2.15 -7.13
C ILE A 79 -8.79 -2.38 -5.70
N LYS A 80 -8.09 -1.78 -4.75
CA LYS A 80 -8.47 -1.78 -3.33
C LYS A 80 -8.61 -0.33 -2.86
N LEU A 81 -9.79 0.06 -2.40
CA LEU A 81 -10.03 1.34 -1.73
C LEU A 81 -10.45 1.06 -0.30
N PHE A 82 -9.72 1.61 0.68
CA PHE A 82 -9.94 1.29 2.08
C PHE A 82 -9.51 2.43 3.01
N ARG A 83 -9.85 2.29 4.29
CA ARG A 83 -9.54 3.20 5.38
C ARG A 83 -8.38 2.63 6.23
N PRO A 84 -7.10 2.83 5.83
CA PRO A 84 -5.95 2.27 6.54
C PRO A 84 -5.80 2.80 7.98
N ASP A 85 -6.43 3.94 8.30
CA ASP A 85 -6.49 4.50 9.65
C ASP A 85 -7.44 3.72 10.58
N ARG A 86 -8.51 3.15 10.04
CA ARG A 86 -9.54 2.45 10.84
C ARG A 86 -9.30 0.95 10.95
N PHE A 87 -8.92 0.32 9.84
CA PHE A 87 -8.87 -1.13 9.74
C PHE A 87 -7.44 -1.63 9.59
N GLU A 88 -7.13 -2.66 10.37
CA GLU A 88 -5.88 -3.38 10.21
C GLU A 88 -5.84 -4.03 8.83
N HIS A 89 -4.71 -3.91 8.15
CA HIS A 89 -4.54 -4.47 6.82
C HIS A 89 -3.14 -5.03 6.62
N SER A 90 -3.03 -5.99 5.71
CA SER A 90 -1.79 -6.69 5.40
C SER A 90 -1.72 -7.11 3.94
N VAL A 91 -0.53 -7.54 3.53
CA VAL A 91 -0.29 -8.23 2.26
C VAL A 91 0.47 -9.52 2.58
N THR A 92 -0.07 -10.67 2.17
CA THR A 92 0.62 -11.95 2.40
C THR A 92 1.95 -11.98 1.66
N THR A 93 2.82 -12.89 2.08
CA THR A 93 4.13 -13.09 1.46
C THR A 93 3.99 -13.29 -0.05
N ILE A 94 4.86 -12.62 -0.82
CA ILE A 94 5.02 -12.91 -2.25
C ILE A 94 5.80 -14.21 -2.38
N GLU A 95 5.12 -15.29 -2.75
CA GLU A 95 5.77 -16.59 -2.89
C GLU A 95 6.42 -16.75 -4.26
N ALA A 96 5.87 -16.12 -5.30
CA ALA A 96 6.42 -16.14 -6.65
C ALA A 96 6.06 -14.89 -7.46
N GLY A 97 6.98 -14.47 -8.35
CA GLY A 97 6.83 -13.28 -9.18
C GLY A 97 7.03 -11.97 -8.44
N THR A 98 6.57 -10.85 -9.01
CA THR A 98 6.71 -9.53 -8.39
C THR A 98 5.43 -8.75 -8.50
N ARG A 99 4.86 -8.38 -7.35
CA ARG A 99 3.67 -7.52 -7.26
C ARG A 99 4.08 -6.05 -7.36
N LEU A 100 3.42 -5.30 -8.23
CA LEU A 100 3.64 -3.87 -8.46
C LEU A 100 2.32 -3.12 -8.27
N VAL A 101 2.34 -2.08 -7.43
CA VAL A 101 1.14 -1.35 -7.03
C VAL A 101 1.38 0.16 -7.11
N LEU A 102 0.47 0.87 -7.79
CA LEU A 102 0.32 2.31 -7.62
C LEU A 102 -0.55 2.54 -6.39
N SER A 103 -0.03 3.23 -5.39
CA SER A 103 -0.69 3.46 -4.11
C SER A 103 -0.84 4.96 -3.88
N ILE A 104 -2.07 5.42 -3.69
CA ILE A 104 -2.42 6.83 -3.53
C ILE A 104 -3.11 7.01 -2.18
N GLY A 105 -2.59 7.91 -1.35
CA GLY A 105 -3.16 8.27 -0.05
C GLY A 105 -3.72 9.68 -0.03
N VAL A 106 -4.86 9.87 0.63
CA VAL A 106 -5.45 11.18 0.94
C VAL A 106 -5.86 11.21 2.41
N ALA A 107 -5.38 12.20 3.14
CA ALA A 107 -5.89 12.55 4.46
C ALA A 107 -6.89 13.71 4.35
N TYR A 108 -7.98 13.67 5.11
CA TYR A 108 -9.03 14.69 5.05
C TYR A 108 -9.71 14.87 6.41
N SER A 109 -10.33 16.02 6.62
CA SER A 109 -11.18 16.23 7.79
C SER A 109 -12.46 15.43 7.58
N PRO A 110 -12.84 14.55 8.53
CA PRO A 110 -13.97 13.63 8.37
C PRO A 110 -15.29 14.34 8.14
#